data_AF-R7HH54-F1
#
_entry.id   AF-R7HH54-F1
#
_cell.length_a   1.000
_cell.length_b   1.000
_cell.length_c   1.000
_cell.angle_alpha   90.00
_cell.angle_beta   90.00
_cell.angle_gamma   90.00
#
_symmetry.space_group_name_H-M   'P 1'
#
loop_
_entity.id
_entity.type
_entity.pdbx_description
1 polymer ?
#
loop_
_entity_poly.entity_id
_entity_poly.type
_entity_poly.pdbx_seq_one_letter_code
_entity_poly.pdbx_strand_id
1 'polypeptide(L)'
;MKKNLIIGIICYVITGVLTIFFLATSVSVKLIMPEFKKVIVLCVASIFTYFGGRFLTKYYNSKKYMKISIWVIFILYLLLLINFIVLGNNFGRNFEFIFTASKDTIKSYFDNNFNIIPFNTIKNYLDNSGIYFDIKLVCINLLGNLLCFMPFAFFLKYLFKRENKFINFLLTIVLIVISFELIQLLTLSGSFDIDDIILNTLGAILFYLFINFKGIDKLLRNIFFLEKNKINGKDLVKPILALFIFIVIIISIIFIFIKKSNDSNQKWNEVYNPLIEFSYDKTCSENNMFYEDELFEYYFDCYDKDKFYLIVNKKDKLLINDFLDNSKYVYDIEKLTWKLKQNNIEYYTKHKNPHYILHLPKFDGDFGYKGVKNDYVNIVVKGLNTSIYDLDLNFIPLKEGKTTIDFKVTNEGKVYTYTFDITIDKDLNLKYELKN
;
A
#
# COMPACT_ATOMS: atom_id res chain seq x y z
N MET A 1 -11.30 -40.73 -36.64
CA MET A 1 -10.87 -41.10 -35.27
C MET A 1 -9.56 -40.42 -34.84
N LYS A 2 -8.45 -40.46 -35.59
CA LYS A 2 -7.16 -39.85 -35.19
C LYS A 2 -7.19 -38.33 -34.95
N LYS A 3 -8.07 -37.57 -35.63
CA LYS A 3 -8.22 -36.11 -35.44
C LYS A 3 -8.46 -35.70 -33.98
N ASN A 4 -9.31 -36.42 -33.23
CA ASN A 4 -9.58 -36.10 -31.82
C ASN A 4 -8.36 -36.36 -30.93
N LEU A 5 -7.59 -37.41 -31.22
CA LEU A 5 -6.34 -37.69 -30.50
C LEU A 5 -5.34 -36.54 -30.72
N ILE A 6 -5.12 -36.14 -31.98
CA ILE A 6 -4.19 -35.07 -32.34
C ILE A 6 -4.59 -33.75 -31.67
N ILE A 7 -5.86 -33.35 -31.77
CA ILE A 7 -6.35 -32.12 -31.14
C ILE A 7 -6.19 -32.19 -29.62
N GLY A 8 -6.53 -33.32 -29.01
CA GLY A 8 -6.38 -33.52 -27.56
C GLY A 8 -4.94 -33.34 -27.11
N ILE A 9 -3.98 -33.94 -27.82
CA ILE A 9 -2.54 -33.79 -27.53
C ILE A 9 -2.09 -32.34 -27.71
N ILE A 10 -2.46 -31.67 -28.80
CA ILE A 10 -2.12 -30.27 -29.06
C ILE A 10 -2.60 -29.38 -27.91
N CYS A 11 -3.82 -29.58 -27.42
CA CYS A 11 -4.33 -28.82 -26.27
C CYS A 11 -3.43 -28.97 -25.02
N TYR A 12 -2.99 -30.19 -24.70
CA TYR A 12 -2.10 -30.41 -23.56
C TYR A 12 -0.69 -29.85 -23.76
N VAL A 13 -0.17 -29.87 -25.00
CA VAL A 13 1.09 -29.21 -25.34
C VAL A 13 0.98 -27.70 -25.11
N ILE A 14 -0.12 -27.07 -25.55
CA ILE A 14 -0.37 -25.65 -25.31
C ILE A 14 -0.49 -25.36 -23.81
N THR A 15 -1.22 -26.18 -23.05
CA THR A 15 -1.24 -26.08 -21.58
C THR A 15 0.17 -26.08 -21.01
N GLY A 16 1.01 -27.05 -21.38
CA GLY A 16 2.38 -27.15 -20.89
C GLY A 16 3.24 -25.92 -21.23
N VAL A 17 3.16 -25.41 -22.45
CA VAL A 17 3.86 -24.19 -22.88
C VAL A 17 3.42 -22.98 -22.05
N LEU A 18 2.10 -22.81 -21.84
CA LEU A 18 1.59 -21.70 -21.02
C LEU A 18 1.98 -21.83 -19.55
N THR A 19 2.01 -23.04 -18.99
CA THR A 19 2.48 -23.29 -17.63
C THR A 19 3.96 -22.98 -17.48
N ILE A 20 4.80 -23.41 -18.43
CA ILE A 20 6.24 -23.09 -18.44
C ILE A 20 6.45 -21.58 -18.54
N PHE A 21 5.71 -20.90 -19.43
CA PHE A 21 5.75 -19.45 -19.56
C PHE A 21 5.37 -18.75 -18.25
N PHE A 22 4.28 -19.17 -17.60
CA PHE A 22 3.90 -18.68 -16.27
C PHE A 22 5.03 -18.86 -15.25
N LEU A 23 5.59 -20.07 -15.12
CA LEU A 23 6.66 -20.36 -14.16
C LEU A 23 7.92 -19.51 -14.42
N ALA A 24 8.29 -19.32 -15.70
CA ALA A 24 9.41 -18.47 -16.07
C ALA A 24 9.21 -17.02 -15.59
N THR A 25 8.01 -16.45 -15.79
CA THR A 25 7.68 -15.10 -15.33
C THR A 25 7.51 -14.98 -13.81
N SER A 26 7.27 -16.10 -13.13
CA SER A 26 7.11 -16.16 -11.68
C SER A 26 8.44 -16.16 -10.93
N VAL A 27 9.53 -16.61 -11.57
CA VAL A 27 10.86 -16.76 -10.95
C VAL A 27 11.87 -15.76 -11.50
N SER A 28 11.76 -15.38 -12.78
CA SER A 28 12.78 -14.54 -13.40
C SER A 28 12.64 -13.07 -12.99
N VAL A 29 13.76 -12.45 -12.59
CA VAL A 29 13.84 -11.01 -12.31
C VAL A 29 13.69 -10.16 -13.59
N LYS A 30 14.00 -10.73 -14.76
CA LYS A 30 13.98 -10.03 -16.06
C LYS A 30 12.61 -10.01 -16.76
N LEU A 31 11.76 -11.02 -16.55
CA LEU A 31 10.42 -11.10 -17.18
C LEU A 31 9.33 -10.88 -16.13
N ILE A 32 9.14 -9.63 -15.73
CA ILE A 32 8.11 -9.27 -14.76
C ILE A 32 6.74 -9.27 -15.44
N MET A 33 5.85 -10.16 -14.98
CA MET A 33 4.46 -10.18 -15.42
C MET A 33 3.53 -9.80 -14.27
N PRO A 34 2.62 -8.82 -14.45
CA PRO A 34 1.61 -8.49 -13.45
C PRO A 34 0.75 -9.68 -13.06
N GLU A 35 0.38 -9.75 -11.78
CA GLU A 35 -0.39 -10.86 -11.19
C GLU A 35 -1.70 -11.15 -11.95
N PHE A 36 -2.42 -10.11 -12.38
CA PHE A 36 -3.64 -10.29 -13.17
C PHE A 36 -3.40 -11.01 -14.51
N LYS A 37 -2.27 -10.74 -15.17
CA LYS A 37 -1.90 -11.44 -16.42
C LYS A 37 -1.56 -12.90 -16.15
N LYS A 38 -0.95 -13.22 -15.00
CA LYS A 38 -0.70 -14.61 -14.57
C LYS A 38 -1.99 -15.40 -14.39
N VAL A 39 -3.02 -14.79 -13.79
CA VAL A 39 -4.36 -15.40 -13.70
C VAL A 39 -4.90 -15.71 -15.10
N ILE A 40 -4.82 -14.76 -16.03
CA ILE A 40 -5.30 -14.96 -17.42
C ILE A 40 -4.57 -16.13 -18.08
N VAL A 41 -3.24 -16.18 -18.00
CA VAL A 41 -2.45 -17.26 -18.61
C VAL A 41 -2.87 -18.63 -18.09
N LEU A 42 -3.05 -18.79 -16.78
CA LEU A 42 -3.46 -20.06 -16.19
C LEU A 42 -4.94 -20.39 -16.42
N CYS A 43 -5.81 -19.39 -16.56
CA CYS A 43 -7.19 -19.59 -17.03
C CYS A 43 -7.20 -20.12 -18.46
N VAL A 44 -6.41 -19.55 -19.37
CA VAL A 44 -6.30 -20.03 -20.75
C VAL A 44 -5.73 -21.46 -20.78
N ALA A 45 -4.69 -21.73 -20.00
CA ALA A 45 -4.14 -23.09 -19.85
C ALA A 45 -5.20 -24.08 -19.32
N SER A 46 -6.06 -23.67 -18.39
CA SER A 46 -7.16 -24.48 -17.86
C SER A 46 -8.23 -24.78 -18.92
N ILE A 47 -8.55 -23.80 -19.77
CA ILE A 47 -9.47 -23.98 -20.91
C ILE A 47 -8.91 -25.02 -21.89
N PHE A 48 -7.64 -24.90 -22.30
CA PHE A 48 -7.00 -25.90 -23.17
C PHE A 48 -6.98 -27.28 -22.52
N THR A 49 -6.67 -27.36 -21.23
CA THR A 49 -6.68 -28.62 -20.46
C THR A 49 -8.06 -29.29 -20.50
N TYR A 50 -9.13 -28.52 -20.28
CA TYR A 50 -10.51 -29.01 -20.34
C TYR A 50 -10.87 -29.55 -21.73
N PHE A 51 -10.58 -28.80 -22.80
CA PHE A 51 -10.85 -29.26 -24.17
C PHE A 51 -9.99 -30.47 -24.54
N GLY A 52 -8.73 -30.52 -24.11
CA GLY A 52 -7.84 -31.68 -24.26
C GLY A 52 -8.48 -32.95 -23.67
N GLY A 53 -8.96 -32.88 -22.43
CA GLY A 53 -9.71 -33.97 -21.80
C GLY A 53 -10.95 -34.40 -22.57
N ARG A 54 -11.72 -33.44 -23.09
CA ARG A 54 -12.95 -33.69 -23.83
C ARG A 54 -12.68 -34.42 -25.15
N PHE A 55 -11.66 -34.01 -25.90
CA PHE A 55 -11.27 -34.66 -27.16
C PHE A 55 -10.68 -36.06 -26.92
N LEU A 56 -9.83 -36.24 -25.90
CA LEU A 56 -9.31 -37.55 -25.53
C LEU A 56 -10.40 -38.50 -25.04
N THR A 57 -11.36 -37.99 -24.26
CA THR A 57 -12.55 -38.76 -23.83
C THR A 57 -13.33 -39.27 -25.04
N LYS A 58 -13.49 -38.45 -26.09
CA LYS A 58 -14.17 -38.83 -27.33
C LYS A 58 -13.36 -39.85 -28.15
N TYR A 59 -12.04 -39.78 -28.12
CA TYR A 59 -11.18 -40.71 -28.86
C TYR A 59 -11.11 -42.10 -28.20
N TYR A 60 -10.83 -42.14 -26.89
CA TYR A 60 -10.70 -43.38 -26.12
C TYR A 60 -12.01 -43.91 -25.55
N ASN A 61 -13.11 -43.18 -25.74
CA ASN A 61 -14.44 -43.50 -25.18
C ASN A 61 -14.43 -43.73 -23.66
N SER A 62 -13.60 -42.98 -22.91
CA SER A 62 -13.43 -43.15 -21.46
C SER A 62 -13.46 -41.80 -20.74
N LYS A 63 -14.33 -41.66 -19.74
CA LYS A 63 -14.44 -40.43 -18.94
C LYS A 63 -13.25 -40.20 -18.00
N LYS A 64 -12.33 -41.17 -17.89
CA LYS A 64 -11.10 -41.05 -17.09
C LYS A 64 -10.29 -39.80 -17.49
N TYR A 65 -10.26 -39.46 -18.78
CA TYR A 65 -9.49 -38.31 -19.28
C TYR A 65 -10.04 -36.97 -18.79
N MET A 66 -11.36 -36.83 -18.58
CA MET A 66 -11.92 -35.64 -17.92
C MET A 66 -11.45 -35.54 -16.47
N LYS A 67 -11.44 -36.66 -15.73
CA LYS A 67 -10.95 -36.66 -14.35
C LYS A 67 -9.47 -36.28 -14.28
N ILE A 68 -8.65 -36.74 -15.22
CA ILE A 68 -7.25 -36.33 -15.36
C ILE A 68 -7.15 -34.81 -15.62
N SER A 69 -7.95 -34.26 -16.54
CA SER A 69 -7.96 -32.82 -16.81
C SER A 69 -8.30 -31.99 -15.57
N ILE A 70 -9.25 -32.44 -14.74
CA ILE A 70 -9.61 -31.72 -13.52
C ILE A 70 -8.48 -31.74 -12.50
N TRP A 71 -7.74 -32.86 -12.38
CA TRP A 71 -6.52 -32.90 -11.58
C TRP A 71 -5.44 -31.95 -12.10
N VAL A 72 -5.25 -31.88 -13.42
CA VAL A 72 -4.29 -30.93 -14.01
C VAL A 72 -4.71 -29.49 -13.74
N ILE A 73 -5.99 -29.14 -13.91
CA ILE A 73 -6.51 -27.81 -13.58
C ILE A 73 -6.33 -27.50 -12.08
N PHE A 74 -6.52 -28.49 -11.20
CA PHE A 74 -6.26 -28.32 -9.77
C PHE A 74 -4.79 -27.98 -9.49
N ILE A 75 -3.85 -28.68 -10.16
CA ILE A 75 -2.42 -28.37 -10.05
C ILE A 75 -2.11 -26.96 -10.56
N LEU A 76 -2.69 -26.54 -11.70
CA LEU A 76 -2.53 -25.17 -12.21
C LEU A 76 -3.03 -24.13 -11.21
N TYR A 77 -4.16 -24.39 -10.57
CA TYR A 77 -4.70 -23.54 -9.51
C TYR A 77 -3.77 -23.46 -8.29
N LEU A 78 -3.21 -24.59 -7.83
CA LEU A 78 -2.25 -24.60 -6.73
C LEU A 78 -0.97 -23.82 -7.08
N LEU A 79 -0.48 -23.92 -8.31
CA LEU A 79 0.66 -23.13 -8.80
C LEU A 79 0.36 -21.62 -8.76
N LEU A 80 -0.85 -21.22 -9.16
CA LEU A 80 -1.29 -19.82 -9.07
C LEU A 80 -1.32 -19.34 -7.62
N LEU A 81 -1.92 -20.13 -6.72
CA LEU A 81 -2.00 -19.83 -5.29
C LEU A 81 -0.62 -19.64 -4.66
N ILE A 82 0.28 -20.62 -4.84
CA ILE A 82 1.64 -20.55 -4.30
C ILE A 82 2.35 -19.30 -4.82
N ASN A 83 2.17 -18.96 -6.11
CA ASN A 83 2.75 -17.74 -6.65
C ASN A 83 2.23 -16.48 -5.97
N PHE A 84 0.90 -16.36 -5.76
CA PHE A 84 0.32 -15.18 -5.11
C PHE A 84 0.74 -15.04 -3.64
N ILE A 85 0.87 -16.17 -2.95
CA ILE A 85 1.14 -16.23 -1.52
C ILE A 85 2.61 -15.99 -1.21
N VAL A 86 3.53 -16.54 -2.02
CA VAL A 86 4.98 -16.51 -1.74
C VAL A 86 5.73 -15.51 -2.63
N LEU A 87 5.36 -15.41 -3.91
CA LEU A 87 6.15 -14.73 -4.96
C LEU A 87 5.44 -13.51 -5.58
N GLY A 88 4.32 -13.09 -4.99
CA GLY A 88 3.51 -12.00 -5.51
C GLY A 88 4.11 -10.63 -5.18
N ASN A 89 5.17 -10.22 -5.90
CA ASN A 89 5.89 -8.97 -5.60
C ASN A 89 4.97 -7.74 -5.59
N ASN A 90 3.96 -7.70 -6.48
CA ASN A 90 2.99 -6.60 -6.53
C ASN A 90 2.01 -6.59 -5.33
N PHE A 91 1.97 -7.66 -4.54
CA PHE A 91 1.25 -7.75 -3.28
C PHE A 91 2.19 -7.54 -2.08
N GLY A 92 3.37 -6.95 -2.29
CA GLY A 92 4.36 -6.69 -1.24
C GLY A 92 5.10 -7.92 -0.74
N ARG A 93 5.00 -9.06 -1.44
CA ARG A 93 5.73 -10.29 -1.09
C ARG A 93 7.18 -10.14 -1.53
N ASN A 94 8.14 -10.28 -0.62
CA ASN A 94 9.56 -10.26 -0.94
C ASN A 94 10.24 -11.53 -0.43
N PHE A 95 10.16 -12.60 -1.20
CA PHE A 95 10.78 -13.87 -0.81
C PHE A 95 12.31 -13.76 -0.65
N GLU A 96 12.98 -12.85 -1.36
CA GLU A 96 14.43 -12.64 -1.21
C GLU A 96 14.82 -12.16 0.19
N PHE A 97 13.90 -11.46 0.88
CA PHE A 97 14.10 -10.94 2.22
C PHE A 97 14.49 -12.02 3.23
N ILE A 98 14.01 -13.27 3.05
CA ILE A 98 14.35 -14.38 3.95
C ILE A 98 15.85 -14.70 3.95
N PHE A 99 16.55 -14.45 2.84
CA PHE A 99 17.98 -14.75 2.70
C PHE A 99 18.87 -13.59 3.17
N THR A 100 18.32 -12.37 3.27
CA THR A 100 19.07 -11.16 3.63
C THR A 100 18.74 -10.62 5.02
N ALA A 101 17.64 -11.06 5.65
CA ALA A 101 17.17 -10.49 6.91
C ALA A 101 18.08 -10.84 8.10
N SER A 102 18.39 -9.83 8.91
CA SER A 102 19.12 -10.00 10.18
C SER A 102 18.23 -10.61 11.27
N LYS A 103 18.83 -11.14 12.35
CA LYS A 103 18.07 -11.69 13.48
C LYS A 103 17.10 -10.67 14.11
N ASP A 104 17.55 -9.43 14.27
CA ASP A 104 16.72 -8.37 14.85
C ASP A 104 15.56 -7.98 13.92
N THR A 105 15.83 -7.95 12.62
CA THR A 105 14.81 -7.72 11.59
C THR A 105 13.75 -8.82 11.60
N ILE A 106 14.18 -10.09 11.67
CA ILE A 106 13.26 -11.23 11.74
C ILE A 106 12.42 -11.15 13.01
N LYS A 107 13.01 -10.86 14.17
CA LYS A 107 12.25 -10.70 15.42
C LYS A 107 11.19 -9.61 15.31
N SER A 108 11.60 -8.42 14.84
CA SER A 108 10.68 -7.30 14.62
C SER A 108 9.57 -7.66 13.62
N TYR A 109 9.88 -8.47 12.59
CA TYR A 109 8.88 -8.95 11.66
C TYR A 109 7.81 -9.80 12.33
N PHE A 110 8.19 -10.82 13.10
CA PHE A 110 7.23 -11.68 13.79
C PHE A 110 6.35 -10.91 14.79
N ASP A 111 6.93 -9.93 15.50
CA ASP A 111 6.19 -9.11 16.48
C ASP A 111 5.09 -8.25 15.81
N ASN A 112 5.31 -7.82 14.56
CA ASN A 112 4.40 -6.92 13.84
C ASN A 112 3.46 -7.62 12.84
N ASN A 113 3.79 -8.84 12.42
CA ASN A 113 3.07 -9.55 11.35
C ASN A 113 2.29 -10.76 11.86
N PHE A 114 1.95 -10.78 13.16
CA PHE A 114 1.19 -11.85 13.78
C PHE A 114 -0.08 -11.29 14.43
N ASN A 115 -1.23 -11.47 13.78
CA ASN A 115 -2.53 -11.06 14.29
C ASN A 115 -3.42 -12.26 14.61
N ILE A 116 -3.75 -12.41 15.90
CA ILE A 116 -4.71 -13.42 16.39
C ILE A 116 -5.99 -12.80 16.94
N ILE A 117 -6.11 -11.46 16.91
CA ILE A 117 -7.29 -10.75 17.40
C ILE A 117 -8.29 -10.65 16.24
N PRO A 118 -9.46 -11.30 16.34
CA PRO A 118 -10.45 -11.25 15.27
C PRO A 118 -10.95 -9.83 15.02
N PHE A 119 -11.16 -9.54 13.74
CA PHE A 119 -11.59 -8.29 13.14
C PHE A 119 -10.65 -7.10 13.31
N ASN A 120 -9.44 -7.31 13.84
CA ASN A 120 -8.49 -6.22 14.08
C ASN A 120 -7.99 -5.60 12.76
N THR A 121 -7.61 -6.43 11.80
CA THR A 121 -7.12 -5.97 10.48
C THR A 121 -8.26 -5.39 9.66
N ILE A 122 -9.43 -6.01 9.67
CA ILE A 122 -10.63 -5.49 8.99
C ILE A 122 -10.99 -4.11 9.56
N LYS A 123 -10.97 -3.95 10.88
CA LYS A 123 -11.23 -2.66 11.54
C LYS A 123 -10.17 -1.63 11.18
N ASN A 124 -8.89 -2.00 11.19
CA ASN A 124 -7.79 -1.13 10.79
C ASN A 124 -7.98 -0.63 9.34
N TYR A 125 -8.28 -1.52 8.40
CA TYR A 125 -8.62 -1.12 7.03
C TYR A 125 -9.84 -0.21 6.98
N LEU A 126 -10.88 -0.49 7.75
CA LEU A 126 -12.09 0.32 7.78
C LEU A 126 -11.84 1.73 8.34
N ASP A 127 -11.02 1.88 9.38
CA ASP A 127 -10.80 3.14 10.08
C ASP A 127 -9.74 4.00 9.37
N ASN A 128 -8.76 3.36 8.72
CA ASN A 128 -7.64 4.03 8.04
C ASN A 128 -7.75 4.05 6.50
N SER A 129 -8.85 3.53 5.94
CA SER A 129 -9.12 3.61 4.49
C SER A 129 -9.24 5.05 4.01
N GLY A 130 -8.64 5.34 2.85
CA GLY A 130 -8.52 6.68 2.30
C GLY A 130 -7.30 7.40 2.84
N ILE A 131 -7.11 7.40 4.17
CA ILE A 131 -6.06 8.18 4.83
C ILE A 131 -4.69 7.56 4.59
N TYR A 132 -4.53 6.28 4.97
CA TYR A 132 -3.26 5.56 4.86
C TYR A 132 -3.30 4.45 3.82
N PHE A 133 -4.49 3.95 3.48
CA PHE A 133 -4.68 2.85 2.52
C PHE A 133 -5.55 3.25 1.34
N ASP A 134 -5.07 3.00 0.12
CA ASP A 134 -5.87 3.08 -1.09
C ASP A 134 -7.05 2.10 -1.01
N ILE A 135 -8.26 2.59 -1.29
CA ILE A 135 -9.50 1.79 -1.34
C ILE A 135 -9.32 0.56 -2.22
N LYS A 136 -8.65 0.72 -3.37
CA LYS A 136 -8.43 -0.38 -4.29
C LYS A 136 -7.62 -1.49 -3.62
N LEU A 137 -6.61 -1.13 -2.83
CA LEU A 137 -5.78 -2.07 -2.08
C LEU A 137 -6.61 -2.78 -0.99
N VAL A 138 -7.38 -2.01 -0.22
CA VAL A 138 -8.27 -2.55 0.82
C VAL A 138 -9.27 -3.54 0.22
N CYS A 139 -9.94 -3.17 -0.87
CA CYS A 139 -10.87 -4.05 -1.57
C CYS A 139 -10.19 -5.30 -2.10
N ILE A 140 -8.99 -5.18 -2.68
CA ILE A 140 -8.24 -6.34 -3.18
C ILE A 140 -7.84 -7.27 -2.04
N ASN A 141 -7.44 -6.77 -0.87
CA ASN A 141 -7.08 -7.62 0.26
C ASN A 141 -8.30 -8.35 0.82
N LEU A 142 -9.39 -7.63 1.10
CA LEU A 142 -10.60 -8.22 1.68
C LEU A 142 -11.32 -9.17 0.70
N LEU A 143 -11.56 -8.72 -0.53
CA LEU A 143 -12.24 -9.55 -1.54
C LEU A 143 -11.32 -10.62 -2.11
N GLY A 144 -10.03 -10.33 -2.24
CA GLY A 144 -9.03 -11.31 -2.66
C GLY A 144 -9.06 -12.50 -1.73
N ASN A 145 -8.95 -12.27 -0.41
CA ASN A 145 -9.00 -13.35 0.58
C ASN A 145 -10.37 -14.06 0.56
N LEU A 146 -11.48 -13.33 0.48
CA LEU A 146 -12.79 -13.98 0.34
C LEU A 146 -12.91 -14.89 -0.90
N LEU A 147 -12.29 -14.54 -2.03
CA LEU A 147 -12.48 -15.26 -3.30
C LEU A 147 -11.40 -16.32 -3.59
N CYS A 148 -10.19 -16.15 -3.04
CA CYS A 148 -9.00 -16.92 -3.41
C CYS A 148 -9.16 -18.44 -3.19
N PHE A 149 -9.83 -18.81 -2.09
CA PHE A 149 -10.05 -20.21 -1.70
C PHE A 149 -11.40 -20.79 -2.14
N MET A 150 -12.26 -20.01 -2.82
CA MET A 150 -13.50 -20.56 -3.38
C MET A 150 -13.28 -21.77 -4.31
N PRO A 151 -12.30 -21.76 -5.25
CA PRO A 151 -12.08 -22.91 -6.13
C PRO A 151 -11.74 -24.21 -5.38
N PHE A 152 -11.13 -24.15 -4.19
CA PHE A 152 -10.87 -25.35 -3.38
C PHE A 152 -12.16 -26.13 -3.09
N ALA A 153 -13.29 -25.46 -2.82
CA ALA A 153 -14.54 -26.16 -2.57
C ALA A 153 -15.00 -27.02 -3.75
N PHE A 154 -14.76 -26.58 -5.00
CA PHE A 154 -15.02 -27.41 -6.18
C PHE A 154 -14.08 -28.63 -6.21
N PHE A 155 -12.77 -28.42 -6.09
CA PHE A 155 -11.81 -29.51 -6.19
C PHE A 155 -11.95 -30.54 -5.06
N LEU A 156 -12.08 -30.07 -3.81
CA LEU A 156 -12.27 -30.92 -2.64
C LEU A 156 -13.50 -31.81 -2.81
N LYS A 157 -14.66 -31.22 -3.12
CA LYS A 157 -15.91 -31.97 -3.31
C LYS A 157 -15.81 -33.05 -4.39
N TYR A 158 -15.30 -32.69 -5.58
CA TYR A 158 -15.38 -33.57 -6.75
C TYR A 158 -14.19 -34.54 -6.90
N LEU A 159 -13.01 -34.20 -6.38
CA LEU A 159 -11.83 -35.07 -6.42
C LEU A 159 -11.75 -35.97 -5.18
N PHE A 160 -12.24 -35.51 -4.02
CA PHE A 160 -12.11 -36.21 -2.74
C PHE A 160 -13.48 -36.52 -2.13
N LYS A 161 -13.91 -37.79 -2.24
CA LYS A 161 -15.26 -38.21 -1.79
C LYS A 161 -15.56 -37.89 -0.31
N ARG A 162 -14.54 -37.88 0.56
CA ARG A 162 -14.67 -37.59 2.00
C ARG A 162 -15.13 -36.16 2.27
N GLU A 163 -14.81 -35.23 1.39
CA GLU A 163 -15.13 -33.80 1.53
C GLU A 163 -16.59 -33.47 1.16
N ASN A 164 -17.40 -34.45 0.73
CA ASN A 164 -18.83 -34.25 0.53
C ASN A 164 -19.60 -34.08 1.86
N LYS A 165 -19.00 -34.41 3.00
CA LYS A 165 -19.53 -34.09 4.32
C LYS A 165 -19.05 -32.70 4.71
N PHE A 166 -19.98 -31.82 5.07
CA PHE A 166 -19.66 -30.43 5.42
C PHE A 166 -18.59 -30.31 6.52
N ILE A 167 -18.66 -31.13 7.56
CA ILE A 167 -17.67 -31.08 8.66
C ILE A 167 -16.25 -31.45 8.20
N ASN A 168 -16.12 -32.43 7.30
CA ASN A 168 -14.82 -32.81 6.75
C ASN A 168 -14.27 -31.68 5.88
N PHE A 169 -15.11 -31.15 4.98
CA PHE A 169 -14.76 -30.00 4.16
C PHE A 169 -14.30 -28.81 5.01
N LEU A 170 -15.07 -28.47 6.06
CA LEU A 170 -14.77 -27.36 6.96
C LEU A 170 -13.40 -27.53 7.63
N LEU A 171 -13.14 -28.69 8.23
CA LEU A 171 -11.85 -28.98 8.87
C LEU A 171 -10.70 -28.93 7.87
N THR A 172 -10.88 -29.54 6.70
CA THR A 172 -9.88 -29.52 5.62
C THR A 172 -9.57 -28.10 5.17
N ILE A 173 -10.59 -27.26 4.92
CA ILE A 173 -10.35 -25.90 4.42
C ILE A 173 -9.69 -25.01 5.48
N VAL A 174 -10.11 -25.13 6.75
CA VAL A 174 -9.50 -24.37 7.86
C VAL A 174 -8.03 -24.75 8.01
N LEU A 175 -7.70 -26.04 7.99
CA LEU A 175 -6.32 -26.51 8.06
C LEU A 175 -5.48 -26.05 6.87
N ILE A 176 -6.03 -26.09 5.66
CA ILE A 176 -5.36 -25.60 4.45
C ILE A 176 -5.05 -24.10 4.59
N VAL A 177 -6.04 -23.29 4.96
CA VAL A 177 -5.89 -21.84 5.07
C VAL A 177 -4.88 -21.49 6.18
N ILE A 178 -4.99 -22.10 7.36
CA ILE A 178 -3.98 -21.94 8.44
C ILE A 178 -2.58 -22.30 7.93
N SER A 179 -2.44 -23.38 7.17
CA SER A 179 -1.14 -23.78 6.62
C SER A 179 -0.57 -22.72 5.68
N PHE A 180 -1.41 -22.06 4.88
CA PHE A 180 -0.98 -20.98 3.99
C PHE A 180 -0.54 -19.72 4.74
N GLU A 181 -1.30 -19.30 5.76
CA GLU A 181 -0.93 -18.17 6.63
C GLU A 181 0.38 -18.45 7.38
N LEU A 182 0.56 -19.69 7.87
CA LEU A 182 1.81 -20.11 8.50
C LEU A 182 2.98 -20.09 7.51
N ILE A 183 2.77 -20.56 6.28
CA ILE A 183 3.80 -20.51 5.23
C ILE A 183 4.19 -19.05 4.99
N GLN A 184 3.24 -18.12 4.86
CA GLN A 184 3.53 -16.71 4.62
C GLN A 184 4.39 -16.08 5.71
N LEU A 185 4.02 -16.34 6.97
CA LEU A 185 4.76 -15.88 8.13
C LEU A 185 6.17 -16.47 8.15
N LEU A 186 6.31 -17.78 7.96
CA LEU A 186 7.61 -18.46 7.98
C LEU A 186 8.50 -18.07 6.80
N THR A 187 7.91 -17.75 5.64
CA THR A 187 8.67 -17.29 4.47
C THR A 187 8.97 -15.79 4.49
N LEU A 188 8.58 -15.07 5.55
CA LEU A 188 8.65 -13.61 5.66
C LEU A 188 7.98 -12.87 4.48
N SER A 189 7.05 -13.55 3.80
CA SER A 189 6.34 -12.99 2.64
C SER A 189 5.06 -12.27 3.07
N GLY A 190 4.51 -12.57 4.25
CA GLY A 190 3.28 -11.99 4.74
C GLY A 190 3.01 -12.18 6.22
N SER A 191 1.92 -11.60 6.68
CA SER A 191 1.44 -11.78 8.04
C SER A 191 0.66 -13.06 8.21
N PHE A 192 0.69 -13.61 9.43
CA PHE A 192 -0.31 -14.55 9.88
C PHE A 192 -1.50 -13.74 10.42
N ASP A 193 -2.63 -13.77 9.72
CA ASP A 193 -3.80 -12.97 10.09
C ASP A 193 -5.07 -13.81 10.26
N ILE A 194 -5.63 -13.79 11.47
CA ILE A 194 -6.89 -14.48 11.76
C ILE A 194 -8.06 -13.97 10.91
N ASP A 195 -8.04 -12.70 10.48
CA ASP A 195 -9.08 -12.14 9.62
C ASP A 195 -9.04 -12.75 8.23
N ASP A 196 -7.84 -13.01 7.72
CA ASP A 196 -7.65 -13.67 6.43
C ASP A 196 -8.07 -15.14 6.50
N ILE A 197 -7.81 -15.81 7.63
CA ILE A 197 -8.35 -17.16 7.88
C ILE A 197 -9.88 -17.17 7.84
N ILE A 198 -10.52 -16.21 8.52
CA ILE A 198 -11.98 -16.09 8.54
C ILE A 198 -12.52 -15.83 7.14
N LEU A 199 -11.95 -14.88 6.40
CA LEU A 199 -12.40 -14.50 5.06
C LEU A 199 -12.22 -15.64 4.04
N ASN A 200 -11.04 -16.24 3.97
CA ASN A 200 -10.73 -17.36 3.08
C ASN A 200 -11.66 -18.55 3.36
N THR A 201 -11.87 -18.88 4.65
CA THR A 201 -12.75 -19.98 5.07
C THR A 201 -14.21 -19.69 4.73
N LEU A 202 -14.69 -18.48 5.02
CA LEU A 202 -16.07 -18.07 4.75
C LEU A 202 -16.37 -18.10 3.24
N GLY A 203 -15.45 -17.61 2.43
CA GLY A 203 -15.56 -17.68 0.97
C GLY A 203 -15.70 -19.11 0.45
N ALA A 204 -14.81 -20.00 0.91
CA ALA A 204 -14.86 -21.40 0.54
C ALA A 204 -16.15 -22.09 1.00
N ILE A 205 -16.66 -21.78 2.19
CA ILE A 205 -17.96 -22.27 2.67
C ILE A 205 -19.10 -21.80 1.77
N LEU A 206 -19.16 -20.50 1.45
CA LEU A 206 -20.20 -19.95 0.58
C LEU A 206 -20.22 -20.65 -0.77
N PHE A 207 -19.05 -20.87 -1.38
CA PHE A 207 -18.96 -21.58 -2.64
C PHE A 207 -19.32 -23.07 -2.50
N TYR A 208 -18.91 -23.74 -1.42
CA TYR A 208 -19.27 -25.12 -1.12
C TYR A 208 -20.80 -25.30 -1.01
N LEU A 209 -21.48 -24.40 -0.30
CA LEU A 209 -22.93 -24.39 -0.20
C LEU A 209 -23.57 -24.15 -1.58
N PHE A 210 -23.02 -23.21 -2.36
CA PHE A 210 -23.50 -22.90 -3.70
C PHE A 210 -23.41 -24.11 -4.66
N ILE A 211 -22.27 -24.80 -4.71
CA ILE A 211 -22.09 -25.98 -5.58
C ILE A 211 -22.87 -27.20 -5.10
N ASN A 212 -23.38 -27.19 -3.85
CA ASN A 212 -24.22 -28.26 -3.30
C ASN A 212 -25.70 -28.14 -3.63
N PHE A 213 -26.16 -27.01 -4.22
CA PHE A 213 -27.50 -26.97 -4.78
C PHE A 213 -27.66 -28.02 -5.89
N LYS A 214 -28.71 -28.85 -5.81
CA LYS A 214 -28.93 -30.00 -6.72
C LYS A 214 -28.80 -29.64 -8.20
N GLY A 215 -29.37 -28.50 -8.62
CA GLY A 215 -29.29 -28.03 -10.01
C GLY A 215 -27.85 -27.70 -10.44
N ILE A 216 -27.11 -27.01 -9.57
CA ILE A 216 -25.71 -26.64 -9.81
C ILE A 216 -24.82 -27.88 -9.81
N ASP A 217 -24.98 -28.78 -8.84
CA ASP A 217 -24.19 -30.02 -8.78
C ASP A 217 -24.34 -30.86 -10.06
N LYS A 218 -25.58 -31.06 -10.52
CA LYS A 218 -25.87 -31.76 -11.78
C LYS A 218 -25.26 -31.03 -12.99
N LEU A 219 -25.34 -29.70 -13.02
CA LEU A 219 -24.79 -28.88 -14.10
C LEU A 219 -23.26 -29.01 -14.16
N LEU A 220 -22.57 -28.88 -13.02
CA LEU A 220 -21.12 -29.02 -12.94
C LEU A 220 -20.68 -30.44 -13.31
N ARG A 221 -21.39 -31.48 -12.86
CA ARG A 221 -21.16 -32.87 -13.27
C ARG A 221 -21.33 -33.09 -14.78
N ASN A 222 -22.30 -32.42 -15.40
CA ASN A 222 -22.50 -32.50 -16.85
C ASN A 222 -21.39 -31.81 -17.64
N ILE A 223 -20.91 -30.66 -17.16
CA ILE A 223 -19.85 -29.88 -17.81
C ILE A 223 -18.50 -30.57 -17.62
N PHE A 224 -18.09 -30.79 -16.37
CA PHE A 224 -16.73 -31.23 -16.04
C PHE A 224 -16.55 -32.75 -16.10
N PHE A 225 -17.59 -33.55 -15.83
CA PHE A 225 -17.51 -35.02 -15.79
C PHE A 225 -18.31 -35.72 -16.90
N LEU A 226 -19.06 -34.96 -17.72
CA LEU A 226 -19.87 -35.49 -18.83
C LEU A 226 -20.90 -36.54 -18.37
N GLU A 227 -21.51 -36.36 -17.19
CA GLU A 227 -22.46 -37.33 -16.59
C GLU A 227 -23.87 -37.34 -17.23
N LYS A 228 -24.23 -36.35 -18.07
CA LYS A 228 -25.52 -36.24 -18.80
C LYS A 228 -26.78 -36.34 -17.90
N ASN A 229 -26.71 -35.84 -16.68
CA ASN A 229 -27.82 -35.72 -15.74
C ASN A 229 -28.94 -34.82 -16.29
N LYS A 230 -30.21 -35.20 -16.11
CA LYS A 230 -31.36 -34.34 -16.45
C LYS A 230 -31.48 -33.19 -15.43
N ILE A 231 -31.47 -31.96 -15.92
CA ILE A 231 -31.59 -30.74 -15.10
C ILE A 231 -33.03 -30.22 -15.23
N ASN A 232 -33.69 -30.02 -14.09
CA ASN A 232 -34.99 -29.35 -14.05
C ASN A 232 -34.76 -27.84 -13.81
N GLY A 233 -35.41 -26.97 -14.59
CA GLY A 233 -35.24 -25.51 -14.46
C GLY A 233 -35.55 -25.01 -13.04
N LYS A 234 -36.51 -25.64 -12.35
CA LYS A 234 -36.85 -25.34 -10.96
C LYS A 234 -35.68 -25.55 -9.97
N ASP A 235 -34.78 -26.48 -10.27
CA ASP A 235 -33.60 -26.76 -9.43
C ASP A 235 -32.53 -25.64 -9.54
N LEU A 236 -32.63 -24.76 -10.54
CA LEU A 236 -31.69 -23.65 -10.79
C LEU A 236 -32.20 -22.29 -10.26
N VAL A 237 -33.49 -22.14 -9.98
CA VAL A 237 -34.06 -20.86 -9.52
C VAL A 237 -33.43 -20.39 -8.20
N LYS A 238 -33.40 -21.27 -7.19
CA LYS A 238 -32.82 -20.97 -5.87
C LYS A 238 -31.33 -20.57 -5.93
N PRO A 239 -30.44 -21.35 -6.58
CA PRO A 239 -29.03 -20.96 -6.64
C PRO A 239 -28.80 -19.68 -7.45
N ILE A 240 -29.53 -19.45 -8.55
CA ILE A 240 -29.41 -18.19 -9.31
C ILE A 240 -29.82 -17.00 -8.43
N LEU A 241 -30.92 -17.11 -7.70
CA LEU A 241 -31.36 -16.08 -6.76
C LEU A 241 -30.33 -15.85 -5.64
N ALA A 242 -29.77 -16.92 -5.07
CA ALA A 242 -28.74 -16.83 -4.04
C ALA A 242 -27.46 -16.14 -4.57
N LEU A 243 -27.04 -16.46 -5.80
CA LEU A 243 -25.90 -15.80 -6.45
C LEU A 243 -26.19 -14.32 -6.70
N PHE A 244 -27.40 -13.97 -7.15
CA PHE A 244 -27.81 -12.59 -7.34
C PHE A 244 -27.77 -11.80 -6.02
N ILE A 245 -28.35 -12.35 -4.95
CA ILE A 245 -28.31 -11.74 -3.61
C ILE A 245 -26.85 -11.57 -3.15
N PHE A 246 -26.00 -12.58 -3.33
CA PHE A 246 -24.58 -12.50 -2.99
C PHE A 246 -23.87 -11.37 -3.74
N ILE A 247 -24.13 -11.22 -5.06
CA ILE A 247 -23.58 -10.14 -5.90
C ILE A 247 -24.07 -8.76 -5.41
N VAL A 248 -25.35 -8.63 -5.04
CA VAL A 248 -25.89 -7.38 -4.50
C VAL A 248 -25.24 -7.02 -3.16
N ILE A 249 -25.03 -8.00 -2.27
CA ILE A 249 -24.35 -7.78 -0.99
C ILE A 249 -22.91 -7.31 -1.20
N ILE A 250 -22.14 -7.98 -2.06
CA ILE A 250 -20.74 -7.60 -2.31
C ILE A 250 -20.62 -6.20 -2.93
N ILE A 251 -21.52 -5.84 -3.87
CA ILE A 251 -21.58 -4.48 -4.44
C ILE A 251 -21.92 -3.46 -3.35
N SER A 252 -22.88 -3.79 -2.47
CA SER A 252 -23.28 -2.91 -1.36
C SER A 252 -22.13 -2.68 -0.37
N ILE A 253 -21.37 -3.73 -0.04
CA ILE A 253 -20.18 -3.63 0.82
C ILE A 253 -19.13 -2.74 0.15
N ILE A 254 -18.81 -2.95 -1.14
CA ILE A 254 -17.87 -2.09 -1.87
C ILE A 254 -18.32 -0.62 -1.80
N PHE A 255 -19.60 -0.35 -2.01
CA PHE A 255 -20.13 1.00 -1.97
C PHE A 255 -20.00 1.64 -0.57
N ILE A 256 -20.25 0.88 0.49
CA ILE A 256 -20.04 1.33 1.88
C ILE A 256 -18.56 1.67 2.12
N PHE A 257 -17.63 0.84 1.64
CA PHE A 257 -16.19 1.08 1.75
C PHE A 257 -15.76 2.35 1.01
N ILE A 258 -16.22 2.53 -0.23
CA ILE A 258 -15.93 3.74 -1.02
C ILE A 258 -16.44 4.98 -0.30
N LYS A 259 -17.67 4.94 0.23
CA LYS A 259 -18.25 6.06 0.96
C LYS A 259 -17.45 6.40 2.23
N LYS A 260 -17.17 5.41 3.08
CA LYS A 260 -16.43 5.63 4.34
C LYS A 260 -15.04 6.21 4.07
N SER A 261 -14.36 5.71 3.04
CA SER A 261 -13.05 6.21 2.68
C SER A 261 -13.06 7.65 2.17
N ASN A 262 -14.05 8.03 1.35
CA ASN A 262 -14.21 9.43 0.94
C ASN A 262 -14.45 10.34 2.15
N ASP A 263 -15.28 9.92 3.10
CA ASP A 263 -15.55 10.68 4.34
C ASP A 263 -14.26 10.85 5.18
N SER A 264 -13.46 9.79 5.32
CA SER A 264 -12.17 9.83 6.04
C SER A 264 -11.16 10.74 5.34
N ASN A 265 -11.05 10.67 4.01
CA ASN A 265 -10.18 11.53 3.22
C ASN A 265 -10.54 13.00 3.32
N GLN A 266 -11.83 13.31 3.30
CA GLN A 266 -12.28 14.68 3.48
C GLN A 266 -11.85 15.21 4.86
N LYS A 267 -12.09 14.45 5.93
CA LYS A 267 -11.68 14.84 7.30
C LYS A 267 -10.17 15.03 7.43
N TRP A 268 -9.38 14.17 6.81
CA TRP A 268 -7.92 14.31 6.82
C TRP A 268 -7.49 15.58 6.09
N ASN A 269 -8.03 15.83 4.89
CA ASN A 269 -7.74 17.05 4.14
C ASN A 269 -8.15 18.31 4.91
N GLU A 270 -9.28 18.30 5.60
CA GLU A 270 -9.73 19.44 6.42
C GLU A 270 -8.72 19.83 7.52
N VAL A 271 -7.90 18.89 8.00
CA VAL A 271 -6.89 19.12 9.07
C VAL A 271 -5.49 19.37 8.52
N TYR A 272 -5.04 18.55 7.56
CA TYR A 272 -3.64 18.54 7.09
C TYR A 272 -3.41 19.36 5.81
N ASN A 273 -4.47 19.61 5.04
CA ASN A 273 -4.44 20.43 3.83
C ASN A 273 -5.69 21.32 3.73
N PRO A 274 -5.93 22.17 4.75
CA PRO A 274 -7.13 22.98 4.80
C PRO A 274 -7.19 23.95 3.62
N LEU A 275 -8.41 24.26 3.18
CA LEU A 275 -8.63 25.34 2.23
C LEU A 275 -8.41 26.68 2.93
N ILE A 276 -7.45 27.48 2.45
CA ILE A 276 -7.14 28.81 2.99
C ILE A 276 -7.53 29.87 1.96
N GLU A 277 -8.38 30.79 2.39
CA GLU A 277 -8.70 32.04 1.73
C GLU A 277 -8.26 33.21 2.62
N PHE A 278 -7.91 34.35 2.04
CA PHE A 278 -7.42 35.50 2.79
C PHE A 278 -8.45 36.64 2.79
N SER A 279 -8.63 37.28 3.95
CA SER A 279 -9.48 38.46 4.12
C SER A 279 -8.69 39.53 4.84
N TYR A 280 -8.44 40.65 4.17
CA TYR A 280 -7.59 41.72 4.68
C TYR A 280 -7.99 43.07 4.11
N ASP A 281 -7.65 44.12 4.84
CA ASP A 281 -7.64 45.49 4.34
C ASP A 281 -6.20 45.88 3.97
N LYS A 282 -6.00 46.42 2.76
CA LYS A 282 -4.68 46.86 2.29
C LYS A 282 -4.35 48.25 2.85
N THR A 283 -4.16 48.31 4.16
CA THR A 283 -3.67 49.49 4.88
C THR A 283 -2.29 49.19 5.44
N CYS A 284 -1.26 49.97 5.09
CA CYS A 284 0.07 49.76 5.67
C CYS A 284 0.09 50.30 7.11
N SER A 285 0.51 49.48 8.07
CA SER A 285 0.74 49.86 9.47
C SER A 285 2.23 49.83 9.82
N GLU A 286 2.59 50.58 10.87
CA GLU A 286 3.95 50.54 11.44
C GLU A 286 4.11 49.27 12.29
N ASN A 287 5.26 48.59 12.14
CA ASN A 287 5.60 47.30 12.77
C ASN A 287 4.65 46.12 12.43
N ASN A 288 4.80 45.61 11.21
CA ASN A 288 3.95 44.59 10.59
C ASN A 288 4.41 43.14 10.80
N MET A 289 5.05 42.84 11.92
CA MET A 289 5.45 41.46 12.25
C MET A 289 4.21 40.61 12.53
N PHE A 290 3.95 39.60 11.70
CA PHE A 290 2.74 38.79 11.79
C PHE A 290 2.96 37.37 12.30
N TYR A 291 4.22 36.89 12.35
CA TYR A 291 4.59 35.60 12.91
C TYR A 291 6.09 35.57 13.23
N GLU A 292 6.49 34.71 14.15
CA GLU A 292 7.89 34.43 14.43
C GLU A 292 8.10 32.93 14.69
N ASP A 293 9.14 32.33 14.09
CA ASP A 293 9.56 30.96 14.38
C ASP A 293 10.93 30.96 15.09
N GLU A 294 11.57 29.79 15.21
CA GLU A 294 12.89 29.66 15.86
C GLU A 294 13.99 30.47 15.14
N LEU A 295 13.83 30.74 13.84
CA LEU A 295 14.87 31.26 12.95
C LEU A 295 14.57 32.67 12.41
N PHE A 296 13.30 32.96 12.14
CA PHE A 296 12.86 34.12 11.39
C PHE A 296 11.73 34.88 12.10
N GLU A 297 11.76 36.19 11.91
CA GLU A 297 10.61 37.07 12.08
C GLU A 297 10.00 37.33 10.70
N TYR A 298 8.67 37.24 10.60
CA TYR A 298 7.92 37.40 9.36
C TYR A 298 7.12 38.70 9.38
N TYR A 299 7.28 39.50 8.34
CA TYR A 299 6.69 40.84 8.25
C TYR A 299 5.90 41.01 6.96
N PHE A 300 4.75 41.67 7.05
CA PHE A 300 4.02 42.14 5.88
C PHE A 300 4.60 43.43 5.31
N ASP A 301 4.65 43.53 3.99
CA ASP A 301 5.12 44.75 3.31
C ASP A 301 4.12 45.91 3.47
N CYS A 302 2.84 45.70 3.14
CA CYS A 302 1.79 46.71 3.30
C CYS A 302 0.42 46.07 3.56
N TYR A 303 0.25 45.54 4.78
CA TYR A 303 -1.01 45.01 5.30
C TYR A 303 -1.15 45.30 6.79
N ASP A 304 -2.36 45.42 7.31
CA ASP A 304 -2.57 45.54 8.75
C ASP A 304 -2.64 44.14 9.36
N LYS A 305 -1.63 43.77 10.15
CA LYS A 305 -1.51 42.42 10.73
C LYS A 305 -2.71 42.05 11.61
N ASP A 306 -3.33 43.03 12.27
CA ASP A 306 -4.45 42.82 13.20
C ASP A 306 -5.79 42.71 12.43
N LYS A 307 -5.76 43.02 11.13
CA LYS A 307 -6.89 42.87 10.20
C LYS A 307 -6.64 41.87 9.08
N PHE A 308 -5.57 41.09 9.17
CA PHE A 308 -5.24 40.06 8.20
C PHE A 308 -5.70 38.69 8.71
N TYR A 309 -6.79 38.19 8.14
CA TYR A 309 -7.42 36.94 8.56
C TYR A 309 -7.30 35.84 7.50
N LEU A 310 -7.13 34.62 7.97
CA LEU A 310 -7.33 33.41 7.19
C LEU A 310 -8.74 32.90 7.41
N ILE A 311 -9.44 32.67 6.30
CA ILE A 311 -10.70 31.93 6.27
C ILE A 311 -10.35 30.49 5.94
N VAL A 312 -10.44 29.62 6.96
CA VAL A 312 -10.02 28.22 6.90
C VAL A 312 -11.25 27.33 6.72
N ASN A 313 -11.24 26.49 5.68
CA ASN A 313 -12.33 25.61 5.28
C ASN A 313 -13.69 26.33 5.18
N LYS A 314 -13.68 27.63 4.82
CA LYS A 314 -14.87 28.51 4.73
C LYS A 314 -15.69 28.64 6.02
N LYS A 315 -15.09 28.33 7.18
CA LYS A 315 -15.77 28.30 8.47
C LYS A 315 -15.06 29.16 9.50
N ASP A 316 -13.80 28.86 9.74
CA ASP A 316 -13.03 29.52 10.79
C ASP A 316 -12.38 30.77 10.24
N LYS A 317 -12.46 31.88 10.98
CA LYS A 317 -11.76 33.12 10.68
C LYS A 317 -10.73 33.37 11.77
N LEU A 318 -9.46 33.24 11.45
CA LEU A 318 -8.34 33.27 12.41
C LEU A 318 -7.27 34.28 11.96
N LEU A 319 -6.56 34.88 12.91
CA LEU A 319 -5.31 35.59 12.60
C LEU A 319 -4.20 34.57 12.28
N ILE A 320 -3.08 35.03 11.69
CA ILE A 320 -1.98 34.14 11.31
C ILE A 320 -1.37 33.41 12.52
N ASN A 321 -1.03 34.14 13.58
CA ASN A 321 -0.52 33.54 14.83
C ASN A 321 -1.49 32.49 15.37
N ASP A 322 -2.76 32.86 15.52
CA ASP A 322 -3.79 31.97 16.05
C ASP A 322 -4.01 30.71 15.19
N PHE A 323 -3.79 30.81 13.87
CA PHE A 323 -3.90 29.68 12.96
C PHE A 323 -2.70 28.73 13.03
N LEU A 324 -1.49 29.28 13.05
CA LEU A 324 -0.25 28.49 13.10
C LEU A 324 -0.02 27.83 14.46
N ASP A 325 -0.50 28.46 15.53
CA ASP A 325 -0.44 27.91 16.88
C ASP A 325 -1.65 26.98 17.19
N ASN A 326 -2.61 26.87 16.26
CA ASN A 326 -3.82 26.09 16.48
C ASN A 326 -3.56 24.59 16.39
N SER A 327 -3.83 23.84 17.46
CA SER A 327 -3.76 22.37 17.43
C SER A 327 -4.83 21.73 16.53
N LYS A 328 -5.83 22.49 16.04
CA LYS A 328 -6.89 21.99 15.14
C LYS A 328 -6.39 21.69 13.73
N TYR A 329 -5.37 22.39 13.25
CA TYR A 329 -4.85 22.28 11.88
C TYR A 329 -3.37 21.95 11.91
N VAL A 330 -2.94 20.98 11.10
CA VAL A 330 -1.52 20.62 10.99
C VAL A 330 -0.92 21.41 9.83
N TYR A 331 -0.64 22.69 10.10
CA TYR A 331 -0.19 23.65 9.11
C TYR A 331 0.98 24.46 9.66
N ASP A 332 2.02 24.64 8.85
CA ASP A 332 3.25 25.33 9.24
C ASP A 332 3.44 26.61 8.42
N ILE A 333 4.41 27.43 8.85
CA ILE A 333 4.72 28.71 8.22
C ILE A 333 5.26 28.54 6.80
N GLU A 334 5.91 27.42 6.47
CA GLU A 334 6.42 27.15 5.11
C GLU A 334 5.27 26.94 4.12
N LYS A 335 4.26 26.16 4.49
CA LYS A 335 3.03 26.00 3.70
C LYS A 335 2.29 27.33 3.55
N LEU A 336 2.21 28.12 4.63
CA LEU A 336 1.51 29.41 4.61
C LEU A 336 2.20 30.41 3.70
N THR A 337 3.52 30.57 3.82
CA THR A 337 4.31 31.48 2.99
C THR A 337 4.23 31.13 1.51
N TRP A 338 4.19 29.84 1.16
CA TRP A 338 3.89 29.41 -0.21
C TRP A 338 2.50 29.85 -0.67
N LYS A 339 1.47 29.70 0.19
CA LYS A 339 0.09 30.12 -0.12
C LYS A 339 -0.05 31.64 -0.27
N LEU A 340 0.63 32.42 0.58
CA LEU A 340 0.72 33.88 0.46
C LEU A 340 1.30 34.28 -0.90
N LYS A 341 2.42 33.66 -1.29
CA LYS A 341 3.07 33.90 -2.59
C LYS A 341 2.15 33.59 -3.77
N GLN A 342 1.40 32.49 -3.72
CA GLN A 342 0.42 32.14 -4.76
C GLN A 342 -0.71 33.17 -4.93
N ASN A 343 -1.03 33.90 -3.86
CA ASN A 343 -2.09 34.92 -3.85
C ASN A 343 -1.54 36.33 -4.02
N ASN A 344 -0.26 36.48 -4.43
CA ASN A 344 0.43 37.75 -4.60
C ASN A 344 0.39 38.63 -3.34
N ILE A 345 0.53 38.00 -2.16
CA ILE A 345 0.59 38.69 -0.88
C ILE A 345 2.07 38.87 -0.52
N GLU A 346 2.48 40.12 -0.46
CA GLU A 346 3.87 40.53 -0.27
C GLU A 346 4.26 40.49 1.22
N TYR A 347 5.38 39.83 1.50
CA TYR A 347 5.97 39.70 2.83
C TYR A 347 7.49 39.57 2.70
N TYR A 348 8.20 39.91 3.78
CA TYR A 348 9.62 39.66 3.90
C TYR A 348 9.93 38.96 5.22
N THR A 349 11.14 38.40 5.29
CA THR A 349 11.63 37.70 6.49
C THR A 349 12.91 38.36 6.96
N LYS A 350 13.14 38.28 8.27
CA LYS A 350 14.35 38.77 8.92
C LYS A 350 14.90 37.67 9.81
N HIS A 351 16.17 37.32 9.65
CA HIS A 351 16.81 36.35 10.52
C HIS A 351 16.91 36.91 11.94
N LYS A 352 16.56 36.09 12.93
CA LYS A 352 16.75 36.42 14.36
C LYS A 352 18.21 36.40 14.75
N ASN A 353 18.98 35.51 14.14
CA ASN A 353 20.38 35.28 14.43
C ASN A 353 21.26 35.43 13.19
N PRO A 354 22.58 35.62 13.34
CA PRO A 354 23.51 35.52 12.24
C PRO A 354 23.37 34.19 11.50
N HIS A 355 23.42 34.23 10.17
CA HIS A 355 23.41 33.06 9.30
C HIS A 355 24.61 33.11 8.36
N TYR A 356 24.95 31.98 7.75
CA TYR A 356 26.00 31.86 6.75
C TYR A 356 25.50 31.07 5.55
N ILE A 357 25.59 31.66 4.36
CA ILE A 357 25.28 30.97 3.11
C ILE A 357 26.52 30.20 2.68
N LEU A 358 26.45 28.89 2.82
CA LEU A 358 27.51 27.99 2.38
C LEU A 358 27.31 27.67 0.90
N HIS A 359 28.14 28.29 0.06
CA HIS A 359 28.18 28.01 -1.37
C HIS A 359 28.90 26.68 -1.63
N LEU A 360 28.15 25.67 -2.06
CA LEU A 360 28.73 24.39 -2.45
C LEU A 360 29.03 24.35 -3.96
N PRO A 361 30.10 23.64 -4.38
CA PRO A 361 30.34 23.39 -5.79
C PRO A 361 29.18 22.62 -6.41
N LYS A 362 28.97 22.73 -7.73
CA LYS A 362 27.98 21.93 -8.46
C LYS A 362 28.44 20.46 -8.53
N PHE A 363 27.59 19.50 -8.17
CA PHE A 363 27.90 18.07 -8.27
C PHE A 363 26.69 17.24 -8.71
N ASP A 364 26.96 16.14 -9.41
CA ASP A 364 25.97 15.15 -9.85
C ASP A 364 26.02 13.95 -8.89
N GLY A 365 25.12 13.85 -7.89
CA GLY A 365 25.13 12.71 -6.96
C GLY A 365 24.39 12.91 -5.64
N ASP A 366 24.46 11.90 -4.76
CA ASP A 366 23.84 11.92 -3.43
C ASP A 366 24.58 12.89 -2.48
N PHE A 367 23.79 13.69 -1.79
CA PHE A 367 24.23 14.76 -0.91
C PHE A 367 23.77 14.51 0.53
N GLY A 368 24.67 14.66 1.50
CA GLY A 368 24.33 14.51 2.92
C GLY A 368 25.10 15.48 3.81
N TYR A 369 24.44 16.02 4.81
CA TYR A 369 25.06 16.81 5.88
C TYR A 369 24.67 16.23 7.24
N LYS A 370 25.48 16.51 8.26
CA LYS A 370 25.16 16.15 9.64
C LYS A 370 24.86 17.43 10.43
N GLY A 371 23.65 17.54 10.97
CA GLY A 371 23.30 18.64 11.87
C GLY A 371 24.24 18.69 13.07
N VAL A 372 24.53 19.90 13.56
CA VAL A 372 25.53 20.11 14.60
C VAL A 372 24.94 20.93 15.74
N LYS A 373 24.94 20.35 16.94
CA LYS A 373 24.50 20.99 18.19
C LYS A 373 25.52 20.70 19.27
N ASN A 374 25.92 21.73 20.01
CA ASN A 374 26.71 21.58 21.23
C ASN A 374 26.08 22.39 22.39
N ASP A 375 26.81 22.55 23.49
CA ASP A 375 26.31 23.25 24.68
C ASP A 375 26.15 24.77 24.51
N TYR A 376 26.72 25.35 23.45
CA TYR A 376 26.77 26.80 23.21
C TYR A 376 25.92 27.24 22.03
N VAL A 377 25.79 26.44 20.97
CA VAL A 377 25.07 26.81 19.74
C VAL A 377 24.48 25.59 19.05
N ASN A 378 23.34 25.80 18.39
CA ASN A 378 22.67 24.84 17.51
C ASN A 378 22.70 25.36 16.07
N ILE A 379 23.22 24.58 15.13
CA ILE A 379 23.22 24.94 13.70
C ILE A 379 22.05 24.25 13.02
N VAL A 380 21.11 25.05 12.50
CA VAL A 380 19.95 24.57 11.74
C VAL A 380 20.12 24.94 10.27
N VAL A 381 19.89 23.99 9.37
CA VAL A 381 20.02 24.19 7.92
C VAL A 381 18.62 24.39 7.33
N LYS A 382 18.40 25.51 6.62
CA LYS A 382 17.16 25.77 5.86
C LYS A 382 17.49 26.05 4.39
N GLY A 383 16.55 25.76 3.48
CA GLY A 383 16.66 26.07 2.05
C GLY A 383 17.63 25.18 1.25
N LEU A 384 17.10 24.35 0.36
CA LEU A 384 17.83 23.77 -0.78
C LEU A 384 17.33 24.48 -2.03
N ASN A 385 18.02 25.53 -2.49
CA ASN A 385 17.62 26.20 -3.72
C ASN A 385 18.12 25.38 -4.91
N THR A 386 17.23 24.87 -5.74
CA THR A 386 17.53 23.84 -6.77
C THR A 386 18.37 24.34 -7.95
N SER A 387 18.76 25.62 -7.96
CA SER A 387 19.52 26.24 -9.05
C SER A 387 21.03 26.36 -8.74
N ILE A 388 21.39 26.43 -7.45
CA ILE A 388 22.75 26.58 -6.91
C ILE A 388 22.68 25.90 -5.53
N TYR A 389 23.48 24.88 -5.25
CA TYR A 389 23.43 24.08 -4.01
C TYR A 389 23.92 24.87 -2.77
N ASP A 390 23.33 26.03 -2.51
CA ASP A 390 23.65 26.86 -1.37
C ASP A 390 22.87 26.36 -0.14
N LEU A 391 23.57 26.14 0.97
CA LEU A 391 22.94 25.84 2.26
C LEU A 391 22.89 27.11 3.11
N ASP A 392 21.73 27.44 3.66
CA ASP A 392 21.61 28.51 4.65
C ASP A 392 21.77 27.95 6.08
N LEU A 393 22.95 28.18 6.65
CA LEU A 393 23.34 27.73 7.99
C LEU A 393 22.94 28.79 9.02
N ASN A 394 21.94 28.49 9.84
CA ASN A 394 21.44 29.39 10.88
C ASN A 394 22.03 29.00 12.24
N PHE A 395 22.74 29.94 12.89
CA PHE A 395 23.41 29.71 14.17
C PHE A 395 22.54 30.19 15.33
N ILE A 396 22.02 29.26 16.14
CA ILE A 396 21.14 29.57 17.26
C ILE A 396 21.96 29.54 18.57
N PRO A 397 22.18 30.68 19.24
CA PRO A 397 22.91 30.72 20.51
C PRO A 397 22.09 30.06 21.63
N LEU A 398 22.74 29.19 22.40
CA LEU A 398 22.15 28.49 23.55
C LEU A 398 22.69 28.99 24.88
N LYS A 399 23.96 29.41 24.92
CA LYS A 399 24.65 29.83 26.15
C LYS A 399 25.82 30.78 25.84
N GLU A 400 26.05 31.75 26.75
CA GLU A 400 27.24 32.61 26.73
C GLU A 400 28.53 31.77 26.70
N GLY A 401 29.48 32.17 25.86
CA GLY A 401 30.81 31.57 25.83
C GLY A 401 31.47 31.61 24.46
N LYS A 402 32.56 30.86 24.32
CA LYS A 402 33.29 30.67 23.06
C LYS A 402 33.34 29.20 22.72
N THR A 403 33.11 28.87 21.46
CA THR A 403 33.13 27.49 20.97
C THR A 403 33.63 27.43 19.53
N THR A 404 34.11 26.27 19.12
CA THR A 404 34.47 25.98 17.73
C THR A 404 33.63 24.80 17.25
N ILE A 405 33.06 24.89 16.06
CA ILE A 405 32.19 23.86 15.48
C ILE A 405 32.61 23.50 14.07
N ASP A 406 32.69 22.19 13.82
CA ASP A 406 32.88 21.60 12.50
C ASP A 406 31.54 21.25 11.86
N PHE A 407 31.17 21.93 10.78
CA PHE A 407 30.07 21.53 9.91
C PHE A 407 30.57 20.65 8.77
N LYS A 408 30.03 19.42 8.66
CA LYS A 408 30.52 18.41 7.71
C LYS A 408 29.50 18.13 6.61
N VAL A 409 29.98 18.19 5.38
CA VAL A 409 29.22 17.91 4.16
C VAL A 409 29.84 16.72 3.45
N THR A 410 29.02 15.73 3.10
CA THR A 410 29.45 14.53 2.37
C THR A 410 28.91 14.57 0.94
N ASN A 411 29.79 14.29 -0.02
CA ASN A 411 29.47 14.25 -1.44
C ASN A 411 30.29 13.13 -2.12
N GLU A 412 29.63 12.18 -2.78
CA GLU A 412 30.25 11.02 -3.44
C GLU A 412 31.33 10.31 -2.58
N GLY A 413 31.09 10.22 -1.26
CA GLY A 413 32.02 9.61 -0.30
C GLY A 413 33.21 10.48 0.14
N LYS A 414 33.35 11.72 -0.37
CA LYS A 414 34.28 12.73 0.15
C LYS A 414 33.61 13.58 1.23
N VAL A 415 34.35 13.89 2.29
CA VAL A 415 33.86 14.72 3.41
C VAL A 415 34.58 16.06 3.40
N TYR A 416 33.83 17.15 3.27
CA TYR A 416 34.27 18.53 3.41
C TYR A 416 33.91 19.01 4.82
N THR A 417 34.85 19.67 5.50
CA THR A 417 34.64 20.19 6.86
C THR A 417 34.83 21.70 6.86
N TYR A 418 33.85 22.42 7.39
CA TYR A 418 33.86 23.88 7.55
C TYR A 418 33.89 24.19 9.04
N THR A 419 34.93 24.90 9.49
CA THR A 419 35.15 25.14 10.92
C THR A 419 34.76 26.56 11.28
N PHE A 420 33.81 26.72 12.21
CA PHE A 420 33.34 28.02 12.67
C PHE A 420 33.81 28.28 14.09
N ASP A 421 34.56 29.36 14.30
CA ASP A 421 34.83 29.92 15.62
C ASP A 421 33.68 30.85 16.00
N ILE A 422 33.02 30.58 17.11
CA ILE A 422 31.77 31.25 17.53
C ILE A 422 31.97 31.87 18.91
N THR A 423 31.61 33.14 19.04
CA THR A 423 31.59 33.89 20.31
C THR A 423 30.17 34.37 20.59
N ILE A 424 29.65 34.08 21.78
CA ILE A 424 28.31 34.45 22.23
C ILE A 424 28.44 35.29 23.50
N ASP A 425 27.85 36.49 23.50
CA ASP A 425 27.87 37.40 24.64
C ASP A 425 26.75 37.10 25.68
N LYS A 426 26.68 37.92 26.73
CA LYS A 426 25.71 37.79 27.82
C LYS A 426 24.26 37.99 27.39
N ASP A 427 24.05 38.74 26.31
CA ASP A 427 22.73 39.02 25.74
C ASP A 427 22.41 38.02 24.61
N LEU A 428 23.20 36.94 24.50
CA LEU A 428 23.14 35.91 23.47
C LEU A 428 23.39 36.43 22.05
N ASN A 429 24.00 37.59 21.86
CA ASN A 429 24.43 38.00 20.52
C ASN A 429 25.60 37.12 20.08
N LEU A 430 25.45 36.54 18.90
CA LEU A 430 26.43 35.64 18.30
C LEU A 430 27.30 36.38 17.28
N LYS A 431 28.60 36.08 17.26
CA LYS A 431 29.51 36.37 16.15
C LYS A 431 30.23 35.09 15.77
N TYR A 432 30.45 34.91 14.47
CA TYR A 432 31.19 33.75 13.97
C TYR A 432 32.29 34.18 13.00
N GLU A 433 33.33 33.37 12.89
CA GLU A 433 34.40 33.49 11.91
C GLU A 433 34.64 32.10 11.28
N LEU A 434 34.67 32.01 9.96
CA LEU A 434 35.00 30.78 9.26
C LEU A 434 36.52 30.61 9.23
N LYS A 435 37.00 29.55 9.87
CA LYS A 435 38.36 29.04 9.67
C LYS A 435 38.36 28.14 8.44
N ASN A 436 39.01 28.63 7.38
CA ASN A 436 39.23 27.89 6.13
C ASN A 436 39.78 26.48 6.37
#